data_AF-A0A0D2N721-F1
#
_entry.id   AF-A0A0D2N721-F1
#
_cell.length_a   1.000
_cell.length_b   1.000
_cell.length_c   1.000
_cell.angle_alpha   90.00
_cell.angle_beta   90.00
_cell.angle_gamma   90.00
#
_symmetry.space_group_name_H-M   'P 1'
#
loop_
_entity.id
_entity.type
_entity.pdbx_description
1 polymer ?
#
loop_
_entity_poly.entity_id
_entity_poly.type
_entity_poly.pdbx_seq_one_letter_code
_entity_poly.pdbx_strand_id
1 'polypeptide(L)'
;MSSSAQTGSAKPTSSSASSSVANGEARAFSAGSTARTSGPSAGSGSNATSLRWDRHTIQFSVNAWVFIVAVLAIFPLVPRSLSNRAYRLSFMGTASSSVYALYALYGRPRAWTLQAVQVYFQSVIATKDFIYFIYCLTFVTSHLCLKFALIPILCRSLECIAKFLRHNFSRSTLYRKYLEDPCVWVESNNTTLSILSSHAEIGLGWLLIFSLFSWQRNIVQTFMYWQLLKLMYHAPVTAGYHQSVWAKIGRTINPLILRYAPFLNTPVSAIQKWWSR
;
A
#
# COMPACT_ATOMS: atom_id res chain seq x y z
N MET A 1 11.13 55.77 27.94
CA MET A 1 11.86 55.31 29.13
C MET A 1 13.06 54.50 28.64
N SER A 2 14.25 55.09 28.74
CA SER A 2 15.57 54.54 29.12
C SER A 2 15.92 53.07 28.73
N SER A 3 17.05 52.67 28.15
CA SER A 3 18.36 53.26 27.77
C SER A 3 19.08 52.23 26.87
N SER A 4 19.64 52.59 25.69
CA SER A 4 21.08 52.82 25.39
C SER A 4 22.05 51.67 25.72
N ALA A 5 22.63 50.99 24.70
CA ALA A 5 24.04 51.11 24.21
C ALA A 5 25.01 50.12 24.93
N GLN A 6 26.11 49.57 24.41
CA GLN A 6 26.93 49.71 23.20
C GLN A 6 28.01 48.58 23.19
N THR A 7 28.62 48.34 22.02
CA THR A 7 30.04 47.98 21.74
C THR A 7 30.70 46.66 22.21
N GLY A 8 31.30 45.96 21.23
CA GLY A 8 32.77 45.95 21.08
C GLY A 8 33.57 44.72 21.54
N SER A 9 34.16 44.02 20.56
CA SER A 9 35.54 43.47 20.49
C SER A 9 36.20 42.85 21.74
N ALA A 10 36.68 41.60 21.64
CA ALA A 10 38.11 41.23 21.73
C ALA A 10 38.36 39.73 21.99
N LYS A 11 39.39 39.26 21.30
CA LYS A 11 40.17 38.02 21.44
C LYS A 11 40.74 37.81 22.86
N PRO A 12 41.07 36.56 23.22
CA PRO A 12 42.27 36.29 24.01
C PRO A 12 43.31 35.46 23.24
N THR A 13 44.51 36.04 23.13
CA THR A 13 45.84 35.39 23.11
C THR A 13 46.00 34.64 24.46
N SER A 14 46.81 33.62 24.72
CA SER A 14 48.15 33.20 24.30
C SER A 14 48.42 31.89 25.07
N SER A 15 49.12 30.90 24.53
CA SER A 15 50.49 30.67 24.99
C SER A 15 51.31 29.89 23.96
N SER A 16 52.45 30.47 23.66
CA SER A 16 53.54 30.00 22.81
C SER A 16 54.77 29.75 23.68
N ALA A 17 55.50 28.68 23.42
CA ALA A 17 56.94 28.51 23.70
C ALA A 17 57.37 27.15 23.11
N SER A 18 57.98 27.10 21.92
CA SER A 18 59.44 27.19 21.65
C SER A 18 60.16 25.88 22.00
N SER A 19 61.00 25.27 21.16
CA SER A 19 62.10 25.83 20.36
C SER A 19 62.60 24.77 19.33
N SER A 20 62.90 25.14 18.07
CA SER A 20 64.26 25.36 17.50
C SER A 20 64.98 24.04 17.11
N VAL A 21 65.65 23.79 15.97
CA VAL A 21 66.27 24.56 14.87
C VAL A 21 66.56 23.56 13.72
N ALA A 22 66.68 24.08 12.49
CA ALA A 22 67.71 23.76 11.48
C ALA A 22 67.53 22.63 10.45
N ASN A 23 67.43 23.10 9.20
CA ASN A 23 68.20 22.75 7.99
C ASN A 23 68.28 21.31 7.48
N GLY A 24 68.06 21.19 6.16
CA GLY A 24 68.86 20.31 5.33
C GLY A 24 68.08 19.54 4.29
N GLU A 25 67.88 20.13 3.11
CA GLU A 25 67.68 19.37 1.88
C GLU A 25 68.89 18.45 1.65
N ALA A 26 68.65 17.14 1.58
CA ALA A 26 69.57 16.20 0.93
C ALA A 26 68.78 15.01 0.38
N ARG A 27 68.77 14.92 -0.94
CA ARG A 27 68.25 13.84 -1.77
C ARG A 27 69.37 12.81 -1.94
N ALA A 28 69.16 11.52 -1.61
CA ALA A 28 69.66 10.36 -2.39
C ALA A 28 69.49 8.99 -1.69
N PHE A 29 68.83 8.09 -2.42
CA PHE A 29 69.10 6.66 -2.67
C PHE A 29 68.99 5.56 -1.56
N SER A 30 67.97 4.71 -1.79
CA SER A 30 67.95 3.22 -1.83
C SER A 30 68.33 2.37 -0.61
N ALA A 31 67.37 1.57 -0.12
CA ALA A 31 67.40 0.09 -0.06
C ALA A 31 66.10 -0.44 0.57
N GLY A 32 65.62 -1.58 0.11
CA GLY A 32 64.25 -2.07 0.31
C GLY A 32 63.90 -2.60 1.70
N SER A 33 62.60 -2.68 1.99
CA SER A 33 61.91 -3.91 2.41
C SER A 33 60.43 -3.67 2.68
N THR A 34 59.65 -4.67 2.30
CA THR A 34 58.21 -4.91 2.49
C THR A 34 57.60 -4.44 3.82
N ALA A 35 56.53 -3.66 3.74
CA ALA A 35 55.40 -3.74 4.68
C ALA A 35 54.13 -3.18 4.02
N ARG A 36 53.16 -4.06 3.75
CA ARG A 36 51.78 -3.70 3.41
C ARG A 36 51.12 -3.12 4.66
N THR A 37 50.71 -1.86 4.63
CA THR A 37 49.75 -1.30 5.59
C THR A 37 48.60 -0.66 4.83
N SER A 38 47.44 -1.26 5.01
CA SER A 38 46.16 -0.87 4.41
C SER A 38 45.70 0.46 5.01
N GLY A 39 45.63 1.51 4.19
CA GLY A 39 44.90 2.74 4.52
C GLY A 39 43.38 2.53 4.39
N PRO A 40 42.55 3.23 5.17
CA PRO A 40 41.10 3.07 5.14
C PRO A 40 40.53 3.84 3.94
N SER A 41 39.91 3.13 3.00
CA SER A 41 39.16 3.74 1.90
C SER A 41 37.66 3.50 2.10
N ALA A 42 36.97 4.63 2.19
CA ALA A 42 35.54 4.80 2.32
C ALA A 42 34.69 4.04 1.28
N GLY A 43 33.46 3.69 1.70
CA GLY A 43 32.29 3.78 0.84
C GLY A 43 31.98 2.61 -0.10
N SER A 44 31.61 1.44 0.44
CA SER A 44 30.84 0.46 -0.34
C SER A 44 29.34 0.80 -0.28
N GLY A 45 28.94 1.75 -1.12
CA GLY A 45 27.54 2.10 -1.40
C GLY A 45 26.99 1.39 -2.64
N SER A 46 27.31 0.11 -2.87
CA SER A 46 27.15 -0.53 -4.19
C SER A 46 26.21 -1.75 -4.26
N ASN A 47 25.26 -1.93 -3.33
CA ASN A 47 24.27 -3.02 -3.43
C ASN A 47 22.81 -2.61 -3.17
N ALA A 48 22.53 -1.34 -2.87
CA ALA A 48 21.16 -0.92 -2.60
C ALA A 48 20.29 -0.81 -3.87
N THR A 49 20.91 -0.52 -5.03
CA THR A 49 20.20 -0.28 -6.30
C THR A 49 19.75 -1.55 -6.99
N SER A 50 20.58 -2.61 -7.01
CA SER A 50 20.23 -3.92 -7.58
C SER A 50 19.10 -4.59 -6.81
N LEU A 51 19.19 -4.60 -5.48
CA LEU A 51 18.16 -5.14 -4.58
C LEU A 51 16.82 -4.41 -4.69
N ARG A 52 16.86 -3.08 -4.89
CA ARG A 52 15.65 -2.28 -5.10
C ARG A 52 14.97 -2.60 -6.44
N TRP A 53 15.74 -2.81 -7.50
CA TRP A 53 15.24 -3.20 -8.81
C TRP A 53 14.60 -4.59 -8.81
N ASP A 54 15.25 -5.55 -8.16
CA ASP A 54 14.72 -6.90 -7.99
C ASP A 54 13.37 -6.87 -7.26
N ARG A 55 13.29 -6.09 -6.17
CA ARG A 55 12.04 -5.90 -5.40
C ARG A 55 10.89 -5.34 -6.23
N HIS A 56 11.10 -4.28 -7.01
CA HIS A 56 10.03 -3.71 -7.84
C HIS A 56 9.60 -4.66 -8.97
N THR A 57 10.54 -5.41 -9.53
CA THR A 57 10.28 -6.40 -10.59
C THR A 57 9.49 -7.59 -10.07
N ILE A 58 9.83 -8.09 -8.86
CA ILE A 58 9.07 -9.15 -8.19
C ILE A 58 7.64 -8.68 -7.86
N GLN A 59 7.48 -7.45 -7.34
CA GLN A 59 6.14 -6.92 -7.09
C GLN A 59 5.34 -6.80 -8.38
N PHE A 60 5.95 -6.33 -9.46
CA PHE A 60 5.31 -6.25 -10.77
C PHE A 60 4.89 -7.63 -11.28
N SER A 61 5.78 -8.62 -11.28
CA SER A 61 5.49 -9.96 -11.81
C SER A 61 4.35 -10.63 -11.04
N VAL A 62 4.32 -10.48 -9.71
CA VAL A 62 3.22 -11.00 -8.87
C VAL A 62 1.90 -10.29 -9.18
N ASN A 63 1.89 -8.97 -9.31
CA ASN A 63 0.66 -8.22 -9.63
C ASN A 63 0.18 -8.50 -11.07
N ALA A 64 1.09 -8.68 -12.03
CA ALA A 64 0.78 -9.08 -13.39
C ALA A 64 0.19 -10.50 -13.45
N TRP A 65 0.78 -11.44 -12.71
CA TRP A 65 0.24 -12.78 -12.55
C TRP A 65 -1.17 -12.76 -11.94
N VAL A 66 -1.36 -12.02 -10.85
CA VAL A 66 -2.68 -11.84 -10.20
C VAL A 66 -3.71 -11.29 -11.19
N PHE A 67 -3.33 -10.29 -12.00
CA PHE A 67 -4.22 -9.72 -13.02
C PHE A 67 -4.69 -10.78 -14.02
N ILE A 68 -3.76 -11.55 -14.60
CA ILE A 68 -4.07 -12.60 -15.58
C ILE A 68 -5.00 -13.65 -14.95
N VAL A 69 -4.67 -14.13 -13.75
CA VAL A 69 -5.46 -15.15 -13.05
C VAL A 69 -6.85 -14.62 -12.68
N ALA A 70 -6.98 -13.35 -12.28
CA ALA A 70 -8.26 -12.73 -11.96
C ALA A 70 -9.16 -12.58 -13.20
N VAL A 71 -8.58 -12.21 -14.36
CA VAL A 71 -9.29 -12.18 -15.64
C VAL A 71 -9.79 -13.57 -16.02
N LEU A 72 -8.95 -14.61 -15.89
CA LEU A 72 -9.34 -16.00 -16.13
C LEU A 72 -10.48 -16.46 -15.20
N ALA A 73 -10.49 -16.00 -13.95
CA ALA A 73 -11.54 -16.36 -13.00
C ALA A 73 -12.92 -15.74 -13.37
N ILE A 74 -12.93 -14.53 -13.94
CA ILE A 74 -14.17 -13.84 -14.34
C ILE A 74 -14.71 -14.40 -15.64
N PHE A 75 -13.83 -14.73 -16.59
CA PHE A 75 -14.19 -15.12 -17.95
C PHE A 75 -15.18 -16.30 -18.00
N PRO A 76 -16.32 -16.18 -18.70
CA PRO A 76 -17.40 -17.16 -18.63
C PRO A 76 -17.09 -18.48 -19.34
N LEU A 77 -16.10 -18.51 -20.24
CA LEU A 77 -15.71 -19.70 -21.00
C LEU A 77 -14.82 -20.67 -20.20
N VAL A 78 -14.35 -20.29 -19.01
CA VAL A 78 -13.47 -21.13 -18.19
C VAL A 78 -14.28 -22.13 -17.35
N PRO A 79 -13.88 -23.42 -17.30
CA PRO A 79 -14.52 -24.42 -16.44
C PRO A 79 -14.63 -23.97 -14.98
N ARG A 80 -15.75 -24.27 -14.32
CA ARG A 80 -16.03 -23.81 -12.93
C ARG A 80 -14.93 -24.19 -11.93
N SER A 81 -14.33 -25.37 -12.07
CA SER A 81 -13.24 -25.83 -11.20
C SER A 81 -11.98 -24.97 -11.35
N LEU A 82 -11.62 -24.61 -12.59
CA LEU A 82 -10.49 -23.73 -12.89
C LEU A 82 -10.77 -22.29 -12.47
N SER A 83 -11.97 -21.78 -12.76
CA SER A 83 -12.41 -20.44 -12.34
C SER A 83 -12.36 -20.29 -10.81
N ASN A 84 -12.80 -21.29 -10.04
CA ASN A 84 -12.72 -21.27 -8.57
C ASN A 84 -11.29 -21.34 -8.04
N ARG A 85 -10.42 -22.13 -8.68
CA ARG A 85 -8.98 -22.17 -8.33
C ARG A 85 -8.30 -20.84 -8.65
N ALA A 86 -8.55 -20.29 -9.84
CA ALA A 86 -8.05 -18.99 -10.26
C ALA A 86 -8.54 -17.87 -9.33
N TYR A 87 -9.81 -17.91 -8.92
CA TYR A 87 -10.36 -17.01 -7.90
C TYR A 87 -9.49 -17.05 -6.64
N ARG A 88 -9.35 -18.23 -6.00
CA ARG A 88 -8.56 -18.37 -4.76
C ARG A 88 -7.10 -17.96 -4.92
N LEU A 89 -6.48 -18.33 -6.04
CA LEU A 89 -5.10 -17.97 -6.37
C LEU A 89 -4.94 -16.45 -6.53
N SER A 90 -5.93 -15.75 -7.09
CA SER A 90 -5.89 -14.29 -7.23
C SER A 90 -5.88 -13.60 -5.87
N PHE A 91 -6.71 -14.04 -4.93
CA PHE A 91 -6.70 -13.50 -3.57
C PHE A 91 -5.43 -13.88 -2.81
N MET A 92 -4.97 -15.13 -2.90
CA MET A 92 -3.72 -15.55 -2.26
C MET A 92 -2.52 -14.77 -2.80
N GLY A 93 -2.43 -14.58 -4.12
CA GLY A 93 -1.36 -13.78 -4.74
C GLY A 93 -1.41 -12.32 -4.32
N THR A 94 -2.61 -11.72 -4.24
CA THR A 94 -2.79 -10.35 -3.77
C THR A 94 -2.44 -10.23 -2.28
N ALA A 95 -2.85 -11.18 -1.44
CA ALA A 95 -2.51 -11.23 -0.03
C ALA A 95 -0.99 -11.29 0.16
N SER A 96 -0.31 -12.21 -0.51
CA SER A 96 1.15 -12.32 -0.47
C SER A 96 1.84 -11.04 -0.95
N SER A 97 1.37 -10.43 -2.05
CA SER A 97 1.91 -9.16 -2.55
C SER A 97 1.73 -8.03 -1.54
N SER A 98 0.58 -7.95 -0.87
CA SER A 98 0.29 -6.92 0.13
C SER A 98 1.11 -7.10 1.40
N VAL A 99 1.28 -8.34 1.89
CA VAL A 99 2.17 -8.66 3.01
C VAL A 99 3.61 -8.30 2.69
N TYR A 100 4.07 -8.63 1.48
CA TYR A 100 5.40 -8.27 1.03
C TYR A 100 5.59 -6.75 0.97
N ALA A 101 4.62 -6.01 0.44
CA ALA A 101 4.66 -4.54 0.41
C ALA A 101 4.71 -3.95 1.83
N LEU A 102 3.86 -4.43 2.74
CA LEU A 102 3.84 -4.03 4.15
C LEU A 102 5.16 -4.30 4.86
N TYR A 103 5.65 -5.54 4.77
CA TYR A 103 6.91 -5.94 5.38
C TYR A 103 8.06 -5.05 4.90
N ALA A 104 8.04 -4.71 3.61
CA ALA A 104 9.14 -4.03 3.00
C ALA A 104 9.06 -2.49 3.13
N LEU A 105 7.93 -1.94 3.57
CA LEU A 105 7.74 -0.52 3.93
C LEU A 105 7.87 -0.26 5.44
N TYR A 106 7.24 -1.10 6.26
CA TYR A 106 7.13 -0.92 7.71
C TYR A 106 8.09 -1.81 8.52
N GLY A 107 8.74 -2.78 7.88
CA GLY A 107 9.67 -3.68 8.54
C GLY A 107 9.00 -4.58 9.59
N ARG A 108 9.81 -5.03 10.55
CA ARG A 108 9.38 -5.83 11.70
C ARG A 108 9.00 -4.91 12.87
N PRO A 109 8.05 -5.31 13.74
CA PRO A 109 7.75 -4.56 14.94
C PRO A 109 9.01 -4.40 15.80
N ARG A 110 9.18 -3.20 16.39
CA ARG A 110 10.36 -2.81 17.18
C ARG A 110 10.63 -3.76 18.35
N ALA A 111 9.58 -4.35 18.92
CA ALA A 111 9.64 -5.42 19.90
C ALA A 111 8.39 -6.29 19.78
N TRP A 112 8.48 -7.55 20.20
CA TRP A 112 7.33 -8.47 20.29
C TRP A 112 6.53 -8.29 21.60
N THR A 113 6.58 -7.11 22.19
CA THR A 113 5.71 -6.76 23.32
C THR A 113 4.34 -6.34 22.79
N LEU A 114 3.27 -6.62 23.53
CA LEU A 114 1.89 -6.27 23.13
C LEU A 114 1.76 -4.77 22.77
N GLN A 115 2.44 -3.90 23.52
CA GLN A 115 2.43 -2.45 23.30
C GLN A 115 3.14 -2.05 22.00
N ALA A 116 4.31 -2.62 21.72
CA ALA A 116 5.05 -2.32 20.49
C ALA A 116 4.32 -2.85 19.24
N VAL A 117 3.68 -4.01 19.36
CA VAL A 117 2.81 -4.58 18.31
C VAL A 117 1.58 -3.70 18.09
N GLN A 118 0.94 -3.20 19.15
CA GLN A 118 -0.19 -2.27 19.02
C GLN A 118 0.20 -1.00 18.27
N VAL A 119 1.32 -0.37 18.63
CA VAL A 119 1.83 0.83 17.93
C VAL A 119 2.15 0.54 16.46
N TYR A 120 2.74 -0.64 16.18
CA TYR A 120 2.97 -1.08 14.81
C TYR A 120 1.66 -1.19 14.02
N PHE A 121 0.63 -1.84 14.58
CA PHE A 121 -0.68 -1.94 13.93
C PHE A 121 -1.33 -0.57 13.72
N GLN A 122 -1.20 0.39 14.64
CA GLN A 122 -1.70 1.75 14.43
C GLN A 122 -1.09 2.41 13.19
N SER A 123 0.20 2.17 12.91
CA SER A 123 0.86 2.70 11.72
C SER A 123 0.46 2.00 10.42
N VAL A 124 0.06 0.73 10.50
CA VAL A 124 -0.19 -0.14 9.34
C VAL A 124 -1.68 -0.24 8.98
N ILE A 125 -2.59 -0.13 9.95
CA ILE A 125 -4.02 -0.42 9.80
C ILE A 125 -4.72 0.51 8.79
N ALA A 126 -4.24 1.75 8.67
CA ALA A 126 -4.75 2.75 7.74
C ALA A 126 -4.14 2.66 6.33
N THR A 127 -3.27 1.70 6.07
CA THR A 127 -2.58 1.57 4.78
C THR A 127 -3.42 0.82 3.76
N LYS A 128 -3.29 1.20 2.48
CA LYS A 128 -3.94 0.49 1.38
C LYS A 128 -3.54 -0.99 1.38
N ASP A 129 -2.27 -1.30 1.59
CA ASP A 129 -1.80 -2.69 1.55
C ASP A 129 -2.38 -3.55 2.67
N PHE A 130 -2.52 -3.02 3.88
CA PHE A 130 -3.17 -3.74 4.98
C PHE A 130 -4.65 -4.00 4.73
N ILE A 131 -5.39 -3.00 4.23
CA ILE A 131 -6.81 -3.14 3.91
C ILE A 131 -7.03 -4.26 2.89
N TYR A 132 -6.24 -4.27 1.81
CA TYR A 132 -6.33 -5.32 0.79
C TYR A 132 -5.83 -6.68 1.28
N PHE A 133 -4.87 -6.73 2.22
CA PHE A 133 -4.48 -7.98 2.86
C PHE A 133 -5.66 -8.61 3.61
N ILE A 134 -6.34 -7.83 4.46
CA ILE A 134 -7.51 -8.29 5.22
C ILE A 134 -8.68 -8.62 4.27
N TYR A 135 -8.89 -7.82 3.23
CA TYR A 135 -9.85 -8.10 2.17
C TYR A 135 -9.60 -9.49 1.57
N CYS A 136 -8.36 -9.77 1.18
CA CYS A 136 -8.03 -11.05 0.57
C CYS A 136 -8.16 -12.22 1.55
N LEU A 137 -7.72 -12.04 2.79
CA LEU A 137 -7.84 -13.07 3.83
C LEU A 137 -9.31 -13.48 4.06
N THR A 138 -10.23 -12.52 4.03
CA THR A 138 -11.67 -12.73 4.22
C THR A 138 -12.26 -13.65 3.13
N PHE A 139 -11.79 -13.53 1.88
CA PHE A 139 -12.29 -14.32 0.75
C PHE A 139 -11.52 -15.62 0.49
N VAL A 140 -10.23 -15.71 0.87
CA VAL A 140 -9.44 -16.95 0.77
C VAL A 140 -9.95 -18.03 1.74
N THR A 141 -10.27 -17.60 2.97
CA THR A 141 -10.72 -18.49 4.05
C THR A 141 -12.15 -19.01 3.84
N SER A 142 -12.91 -18.34 2.96
CA SER A 142 -14.33 -18.65 2.74
C SER A 142 -14.54 -19.60 1.56
N HIS A 143 -15.58 -20.43 1.63
CA HIS A 143 -15.99 -21.29 0.51
C HIS A 143 -16.85 -20.55 -0.54
N LEU A 144 -17.35 -19.37 -0.19
CA LEU A 144 -18.19 -18.54 -1.07
C LEU A 144 -17.34 -17.83 -2.14
N CYS A 145 -17.52 -18.23 -3.40
CA CYS A 145 -16.83 -17.62 -4.55
C CYS A 145 -17.73 -16.55 -5.19
N LEU A 146 -17.57 -15.29 -4.78
CA LEU A 146 -18.27 -14.16 -5.38
C LEU A 146 -17.38 -13.51 -6.43
N LYS A 147 -17.62 -13.76 -7.72
CA LYS A 147 -16.80 -13.18 -8.81
C LYS A 147 -16.68 -11.65 -8.75
N PHE A 148 -17.71 -10.96 -8.24
CA PHE A 148 -17.68 -9.51 -7.99
C PHE A 148 -16.54 -9.07 -7.05
N ALA A 149 -16.04 -9.95 -6.17
CA ALA A 149 -14.92 -9.67 -5.27
C ALA A 149 -13.57 -9.53 -5.98
N LEU A 150 -13.50 -9.90 -7.27
CA LEU A 150 -12.30 -9.69 -8.07
C LEU A 150 -12.20 -8.28 -8.65
N ILE A 151 -13.29 -7.49 -8.67
CA ILE A 151 -13.29 -6.15 -9.27
C ILE A 151 -12.28 -5.21 -8.57
N PRO A 152 -12.26 -5.10 -7.22
CA PRO A 152 -11.25 -4.30 -6.51
C PRO A 152 -9.81 -4.78 -6.76
N ILE A 153 -9.63 -6.10 -6.87
CA ILE A 153 -8.31 -6.71 -7.12
C ILE A 153 -7.81 -6.40 -8.52
N LEU A 154 -8.70 -6.43 -9.52
CA LEU A 154 -8.39 -6.02 -10.88
C LEU A 154 -8.01 -4.55 -10.94
N CYS A 155 -8.79 -3.66 -10.31
CA CYS A 155 -8.48 -2.23 -10.27
C CYS A 155 -7.09 -1.98 -9.66
N ARG A 156 -6.80 -2.62 -8.52
CA ARG A 156 -5.51 -2.53 -7.85
C ARG A 156 -4.35 -3.05 -8.70
N SER A 157 -4.50 -4.24 -9.30
CA SER A 157 -3.43 -4.84 -10.11
C SER A 157 -3.17 -4.03 -11.37
N LEU A 158 -4.20 -3.49 -12.02
CA LEU A 158 -4.08 -2.55 -13.14
C LEU A 158 -3.30 -1.29 -12.76
N GLU A 159 -3.58 -0.67 -11.62
CA GLU A 159 -2.80 0.49 -11.14
C GLU A 159 -1.31 0.14 -10.96
N CYS A 160 -1.01 -1.02 -10.36
CA CYS A 160 0.36 -1.47 -10.14
C CYS A 160 1.10 -1.74 -11.46
N ILE A 161 0.44 -2.42 -12.40
CA ILE A 161 0.97 -2.71 -13.74
C ILE A 161 1.23 -1.41 -14.49
N ALA A 162 0.25 -0.50 -14.57
CA ALA A 162 0.36 0.74 -15.33
C ALA A 162 1.54 1.61 -14.87
N LYS A 163 1.69 1.78 -13.54
CA LYS A 163 2.81 2.53 -12.95
C LYS A 163 4.16 1.91 -13.28
N PHE A 164 4.27 0.58 -13.19
CA PHE A 164 5.52 -0.11 -13.47
C PHE A 164 5.88 -0.07 -14.97
N LEU A 165 4.91 -0.31 -15.85
CA LEU A 165 5.11 -0.27 -17.30
C LEU A 165 5.59 1.11 -17.75
N ARG A 166 4.95 2.17 -17.25
CA ARG A 166 5.33 3.55 -17.59
C ARG A 166 6.74 3.88 -17.09
N HIS A 167 7.08 3.51 -15.86
CA HIS A 167 8.39 3.81 -15.28
C HIS A 167 9.54 3.11 -16.02
N ASN A 168 9.35 1.83 -16.38
CA ASN A 168 10.44 0.99 -16.90
C ASN A 168 10.50 0.93 -18.43
N PHE A 169 9.34 0.98 -19.11
CA PHE A 169 9.24 0.73 -20.54
C PHE A 169 8.81 1.95 -21.37
N SER A 170 8.78 3.15 -20.79
CA SER A 170 8.42 4.40 -21.49
C SER A 170 9.21 4.65 -22.78
N ARG A 171 10.41 4.08 -22.91
CA ARG A 171 11.27 4.20 -24.10
C ARG A 171 11.10 3.07 -25.13
N SER A 172 10.35 2.02 -24.79
CA SER A 172 10.14 0.86 -25.67
C SER A 172 9.11 1.15 -26.76
N THR A 173 9.40 0.75 -28.00
CA THR A 173 8.50 0.91 -29.15
C THR A 173 7.21 0.10 -29.01
N LEU A 174 7.27 -1.08 -28.38
CA LEU A 174 6.10 -1.90 -28.10
C LEU A 174 5.17 -1.25 -27.07
N TYR A 175 5.74 -0.61 -26.05
CA TYR A 175 4.96 0.12 -25.05
C TYR A 175 4.22 1.29 -25.70
N ARG A 176 4.93 2.12 -26.48
CA ARG A 176 4.32 3.24 -27.22
C ARG A 176 3.21 2.82 -28.17
N LYS A 177 3.36 1.67 -28.84
CA LYS A 177 2.40 1.24 -29.86
C LYS A 177 1.09 0.66 -29.30
N TYR A 178 1.14 -0.02 -28.15
CA TYR A 178 -0.02 -0.78 -27.64
C TYR A 178 -0.42 -0.49 -26.19
N LEU A 179 0.50 -0.01 -25.35
CA LEU A 179 0.31 0.06 -23.90
C LEU A 179 0.36 1.48 -23.33
N GLU A 180 0.86 2.46 -24.08
CA GLU A 180 0.95 3.86 -23.66
C GLU A 180 -0.45 4.44 -23.38
N ASP A 181 -1.35 4.42 -24.35
CA ASP A 181 -2.72 4.93 -24.21
C ASP A 181 -3.49 4.30 -23.01
N PRO A 182 -3.57 2.96 -22.86
CA PRO A 182 -4.28 2.37 -21.72
C PRO A 182 -3.57 2.63 -20.39
N CYS A 183 -2.24 2.68 -20.33
CA CYS A 183 -1.54 3.01 -19.07
C CYS A 183 -1.76 4.46 -18.66
N VAL A 184 -1.73 5.39 -19.61
CA VAL A 184 -2.02 6.81 -19.36
C VAL A 184 -3.47 6.97 -18.93
N TRP A 185 -4.41 6.27 -19.57
CA TRP A 185 -5.82 6.29 -19.18
C TRP A 185 -6.02 5.77 -17.75
N VAL A 186 -5.39 4.65 -17.37
CA VAL A 186 -5.47 4.12 -15.99
C VAL A 186 -4.94 5.13 -14.98
N GLU A 187 -3.82 5.78 -15.29
CA GLU A 187 -3.21 6.76 -14.40
C GLU A 187 -4.03 8.06 -14.28
N SER A 188 -4.62 8.54 -15.38
CA SER A 188 -5.50 9.70 -15.37
C SER A 188 -6.86 9.43 -14.71
N ASN A 189 -7.30 8.17 -14.68
CA ASN A 189 -8.61 7.76 -14.15
C ASN A 189 -8.51 6.99 -12.81
N ASN A 190 -7.43 7.20 -12.05
CA ASN A 190 -7.24 6.55 -10.75
C ASN A 190 -8.40 6.83 -9.76
N THR A 191 -8.96 8.05 -9.78
CA THR A 191 -10.15 8.40 -8.98
C THR A 191 -11.37 7.59 -9.40
N THR A 192 -11.62 7.46 -10.71
CA THR A 192 -12.72 6.65 -11.26
C THR A 192 -12.58 5.17 -10.89
N LEU A 193 -11.36 4.61 -10.98
CA LEU A 193 -11.07 3.23 -10.56
C LEU A 193 -11.30 3.03 -9.07
N SER A 194 -10.87 3.99 -8.24
CA SER A 194 -11.11 3.95 -6.80
C SER A 194 -12.60 4.05 -6.45
N ILE A 195 -13.37 4.90 -7.14
CA ILE A 195 -14.83 5.01 -6.98
C ILE A 195 -15.52 3.71 -7.42
N LEU A 196 -15.09 3.11 -8.54
CA LEU A 196 -15.61 1.83 -9.02
C LEU A 196 -15.33 0.71 -8.01
N SER A 197 -14.10 0.66 -7.48
CA SER A 197 -13.71 -0.28 -6.42
C SER A 197 -14.63 -0.11 -5.20
N SER A 198 -14.86 1.12 -4.73
CA SER A 198 -15.74 1.38 -3.59
C SER A 198 -17.20 1.00 -3.82
N HIS A 199 -17.73 1.18 -5.04
CA HIS A 199 -19.06 0.67 -5.38
C HIS A 199 -19.10 -0.87 -5.34
N ALA A 200 -18.08 -1.53 -5.88
CA ALA A 200 -17.98 -2.98 -5.85
C ALA A 200 -17.84 -3.51 -4.42
N GLU A 201 -17.03 -2.86 -3.58
CA GLU A 201 -16.81 -3.20 -2.17
C GLU A 201 -18.10 -3.07 -1.35
N ILE A 202 -18.82 -1.95 -1.48
CA ILE A 202 -20.11 -1.77 -0.79
C ILE A 202 -21.16 -2.75 -1.34
N GLY A 203 -21.20 -2.96 -2.65
CA GLY A 203 -22.07 -3.95 -3.29
C GLY A 203 -21.83 -5.36 -2.80
N LEU A 204 -20.57 -5.75 -2.57
CA LEU A 204 -20.19 -7.02 -1.96
C LEU A 204 -20.69 -7.14 -0.52
N GLY A 205 -20.68 -6.05 0.24
CA GLY A 205 -21.24 -6.03 1.60
C GLY A 205 -22.72 -6.40 1.60
N TRP A 206 -23.49 -5.86 0.66
CA TRP A 206 -24.89 -6.21 0.46
C TRP A 206 -25.08 -7.64 -0.06
N LEU A 207 -24.25 -8.10 -1.00
CA LEU A 207 -24.29 -9.49 -1.48
C LEU A 207 -24.03 -10.49 -0.35
N LEU A 208 -23.14 -10.17 0.60
CA LEU A 208 -22.90 -11.02 1.76
C LEU A 208 -24.10 -11.04 2.71
N ILE A 209 -24.78 -9.90 2.93
CA ILE A 209 -26.06 -9.88 3.67
C ILE A 209 -27.08 -10.79 2.97
N PHE A 210 -27.25 -10.67 1.65
CA PHE A 210 -28.18 -11.53 0.91
C PHE A 210 -27.78 -13.01 0.99
N SER A 211 -26.48 -13.31 1.00
CA SER A 211 -25.96 -14.66 1.16
C SER A 211 -26.29 -15.28 2.53
N LEU A 212 -26.57 -14.49 3.57
CA LEU A 212 -27.00 -15.03 4.87
C LEU A 212 -28.38 -15.68 4.83
N PHE A 213 -29.24 -15.25 3.89
CA PHE A 213 -30.55 -15.85 3.66
C PHE A 213 -30.49 -17.11 2.77
N SER A 214 -29.30 -17.46 2.27
CA SER A 214 -29.06 -18.65 1.46
C SER A 214 -28.55 -19.82 2.30
N TRP A 215 -28.51 -21.02 1.70
CA TRP A 215 -27.95 -22.23 2.32
C TRP A 215 -26.42 -22.13 2.54
N GLN A 216 -25.74 -21.25 1.80
CA GLN A 216 -24.30 -20.97 1.90
C GLN A 216 -23.99 -19.85 2.90
N ARG A 217 -24.69 -19.83 4.04
CA ARG A 217 -24.55 -18.76 5.05
C ARG A 217 -23.16 -18.80 5.70
N ASN A 218 -22.48 -17.65 5.69
CA ASN A 218 -21.22 -17.46 6.41
C ASN A 218 -21.29 -16.16 7.24
N ILE A 219 -21.79 -16.31 8.47
CA ILE A 219 -22.01 -15.19 9.41
C ILE A 219 -20.67 -14.53 9.78
N VAL A 220 -19.64 -15.34 10.03
CA VAL A 220 -18.30 -14.85 10.41
C VAL A 220 -17.70 -14.02 9.27
N GLN A 221 -17.73 -14.51 8.04
CA GLN A 221 -17.24 -13.76 6.87
C GLN A 221 -18.00 -12.45 6.69
N THR A 222 -19.34 -12.48 6.81
CA THR A 222 -20.16 -11.28 6.65
C THR A 222 -19.79 -10.26 7.73
N PHE A 223 -19.71 -10.67 8.98
CA PHE A 223 -19.30 -9.80 10.08
C PHE A 223 -17.90 -9.22 9.85
N MET A 224 -16.91 -10.04 9.55
CA MET A 224 -15.52 -9.61 9.28
C MET A 224 -15.45 -8.62 8.11
N TYR A 225 -16.21 -8.86 7.04
CA TYR A 225 -16.24 -7.98 5.88
C TYR A 225 -16.89 -6.63 6.19
N TRP A 226 -17.96 -6.61 6.98
CA TRP A 226 -18.60 -5.37 7.40
C TRP A 226 -17.72 -4.55 8.36
N GLN A 227 -16.90 -5.20 9.20
CA GLN A 227 -15.86 -4.51 9.97
C GLN A 227 -14.77 -3.93 9.06
N LEU A 228 -14.38 -4.65 8.00
CA LEU A 228 -13.44 -4.14 7.01
C LEU A 228 -14.01 -2.93 6.26
N LEU A 229 -15.27 -2.97 5.81
CA LEU A 229 -15.92 -1.82 5.18
C LEU A 229 -15.98 -0.61 6.12
N LYS A 230 -16.25 -0.86 7.42
CA LYS A 230 -16.20 0.17 8.44
C LYS A 230 -14.79 0.75 8.60
N LEU A 231 -13.75 -0.08 8.55
CA LEU A 231 -12.36 0.38 8.52
C LEU A 231 -12.10 1.25 7.28
N MET A 232 -12.53 0.81 6.10
CA MET A 232 -12.33 1.54 4.83
C MET A 232 -13.06 2.90 4.81
N TYR A 233 -14.18 3.01 5.51
CA TYR A 233 -14.94 4.25 5.68
C TYR A 233 -14.17 5.30 6.51
N HIS A 234 -13.34 4.88 7.45
CA HIS A 234 -12.55 5.77 8.32
C HIS A 234 -11.09 5.93 7.88
N ALA A 235 -10.54 4.94 7.17
CA ALA A 235 -9.15 4.97 6.75
C ALA A 235 -8.91 6.07 5.71
N PRO A 236 -7.92 6.97 5.90
CA PRO A 236 -7.75 8.17 5.08
C PRO A 236 -7.53 7.86 3.58
N VAL A 237 -6.94 6.70 3.27
CA VAL A 237 -6.67 6.26 1.90
C VAL A 237 -7.93 5.89 1.10
N THR A 238 -9.02 5.53 1.76
CA THR A 238 -10.26 5.02 1.12
C THR A 238 -11.52 5.76 1.56
N ALA A 239 -11.45 6.52 2.65
CA ALA A 239 -12.59 7.18 3.29
C ALA A 239 -13.34 8.09 2.33
N GLY A 240 -12.64 8.95 1.58
CA GLY A 240 -13.29 9.89 0.65
C GLY A 240 -14.16 9.19 -0.39
N TYR A 241 -13.67 8.09 -0.97
CA TYR A 241 -14.43 7.32 -1.96
C TYR A 241 -15.61 6.59 -1.31
N HIS A 242 -15.40 5.90 -0.19
CA HIS A 242 -16.48 5.18 0.49
C HIS A 242 -17.57 6.10 1.03
N GLN A 243 -17.18 7.21 1.66
CA GLN A 243 -18.12 8.23 2.16
C GLN A 243 -18.94 8.83 1.02
N SER A 244 -18.33 9.08 -0.15
CA SER A 244 -19.06 9.58 -1.31
C SER A 244 -20.14 8.60 -1.80
N VAL A 245 -19.82 7.30 -1.83
CA VAL A 245 -20.77 6.25 -2.24
C VAL A 245 -21.89 6.11 -1.21
N TRP A 246 -21.55 6.06 0.08
CA TRP A 246 -22.55 6.03 1.16
C TRP A 246 -23.46 7.26 1.17
N ALA A 247 -22.93 8.45 0.91
CA ALA A 247 -23.72 9.67 0.79
C ALA A 247 -24.68 9.60 -0.41
N LYS A 248 -24.23 9.07 -1.56
CA LYS A 248 -25.08 8.85 -2.73
C LYS A 248 -26.21 7.85 -2.47
N ILE A 249 -25.89 6.75 -1.79
CA ILE A 249 -26.88 5.75 -1.34
C ILE A 249 -27.90 6.41 -0.40
N GLY A 250 -27.45 7.15 0.62
CA GLY A 250 -28.31 7.84 1.57
C GLY A 250 -29.26 8.84 0.90
N ARG A 251 -28.76 9.66 -0.04
CA ARG A 251 -29.61 10.59 -0.82
C ARG A 251 -30.68 9.89 -1.64
N THR A 252 -30.40 8.68 -2.13
CA THR A 252 -31.32 7.91 -2.96
C THR A 252 -32.36 7.17 -2.11
N ILE A 253 -31.92 6.58 -0.99
CA ILE A 253 -32.74 5.67 -0.17
C ILE A 253 -33.55 6.42 0.90
N ASN A 254 -33.00 7.45 1.54
CA ASN A 254 -33.70 8.19 2.59
C ASN A 254 -35.10 8.71 2.20
N PRO A 255 -35.31 9.33 1.01
CA PRO A 255 -36.66 9.77 0.62
C PRO A 255 -37.61 8.58 0.42
N LEU A 256 -37.11 7.43 -0.03
CA LEU A 256 -37.92 6.22 -0.19
C LEU A 256 -38.32 5.61 1.16
N ILE A 257 -37.40 5.59 2.13
CA ILE A 257 -37.69 5.14 3.50
C ILE A 257 -38.77 6.02 4.12
N LEU A 258 -38.62 7.34 4.03
CA LEU A 258 -39.58 8.29 4.59
C LEU A 258 -40.98 8.13 3.95
N ARG A 259 -41.04 7.80 2.66
CA ARG A 259 -42.30 7.67 1.92
C ARG A 259 -42.98 6.32 2.11
N TYR A 260 -42.23 5.21 2.10
CA TYR A 260 -42.79 3.86 2.00
C TYR A 260 -42.58 2.99 3.24
N ALA A 261 -41.57 3.28 4.07
CA ALA A 261 -41.20 2.44 5.20
C ALA A 261 -40.66 3.25 6.38
N PRO A 262 -41.45 4.18 6.97
CA PRO A 262 -40.96 5.09 8.01
C PRO A 262 -40.50 4.35 9.29
N PHE A 263 -40.98 3.12 9.52
CA PHE A 263 -40.54 2.26 10.62
C PHE A 263 -39.04 1.88 10.53
N LEU A 264 -38.43 1.93 9.34
CA LEU A 264 -37.00 1.67 9.15
C LEU A 264 -36.10 2.82 9.61
N ASN A 265 -36.63 4.02 9.89
CA ASN A 265 -35.82 5.16 10.32
C ASN A 265 -35.05 4.87 11.61
N THR A 266 -35.72 4.27 12.60
CA THR A 266 -35.10 3.92 13.89
C THR A 266 -33.93 2.95 13.73
N PRO A 267 -34.08 1.76 13.12
CA PRO A 267 -32.97 0.83 12.93
C PRO A 267 -31.87 1.40 12.02
N VAL A 268 -32.22 2.15 10.97
CA VAL A 268 -31.23 2.78 10.08
C VAL A 268 -30.39 3.82 10.84
N SER A 269 -31.01 4.66 11.67
CA SER A 269 -30.29 5.64 12.47
C SER A 269 -29.36 4.99 13.51
N ALA A 270 -29.76 3.86 14.09
CA ALA A 270 -28.93 3.09 15.01
C ALA A 270 -27.70 2.50 14.28
N ILE A 271 -27.90 1.93 13.09
CA ILE A 271 -26.83 1.41 12.25
C ILE A 271 -25.88 2.55 11.83
N GLN A 272 -26.41 3.71 11.43
CA GLN A 272 -25.58 4.88 11.08
C GLN A 272 -24.72 5.34 12.25
N LYS A 273 -25.27 5.40 13.47
CA LYS A 273 -24.50 5.71 14.68
C LYS A 273 -23.42 4.68 14.97
N TRP A 274 -23.70 3.40 14.77
CA TRP A 274 -22.69 2.34 14.90
C TRP A 274 -21.61 2.46 13.81
N TRP A 275 -21.99 2.85 12.60
CA TRP A 275 -21.09 3.01 11.47
C TRP A 275 -20.13 4.18 11.64
N SER A 276 -20.58 5.29 12.24
CA SER A 276 -19.77 6.51 12.42
C SER A 276 -18.90 6.52 13.67
N ARG A 277 -19.05 5.53 14.56
CA ARG A 277 -18.25 5.36 15.78
C ARG A 277 -17.01 4.53 15.49
#